data_AF-A0A4U0TSN0-F1
#
_entry.id   AF-A0A4U0TSN0-F1
#
_cell.length_a   1.000
_cell.length_b   1.000
_cell.length_c   1.000
_cell.angle_alpha   90.00
_cell.angle_beta   90.00
_cell.angle_gamma   90.00
#
_symmetry.space_group_name_H-M   'P 1'
#
loop_
_entity.id
_entity.type
_entity.pdbx_description
1 polymer ?
#
loop_
_entity_poly.entity_id
_entity_poly.type
_entity_poly.pdbx_seq_one_letter_code
_entity_poly.pdbx_strand_id
1 'polypeptide(L)'
;KLQHYLAAVTQQQPIESNFSKKLVDNLNAEIALGTVTSVPEAVQWVGYSYLFVRMQRNPMSYGIDWAEIRDDPQLVQRRRELIIKAARVLQQSQMIIFNESTEELRAKDVGRIAGFESGMGLKLVELTGDNTPDTRTIRDADIIITTPEKWDGISRSWQTRGYVRQVSLVIIDEIHLLGGDRGPILEIIVSRMNYIASQKKGSVRLVGMSTACANATDL
;
A
#
# COMPACT_ATOMS: atom_id res chain seq x y z
N LYS A 1 36.68 16.63 -5.41
CA LYS A 1 35.63 17.69 -5.44
C LYS A 1 35.79 18.63 -6.64
N LEU A 2 36.98 19.19 -6.94
CA LEU A 2 37.19 20.05 -8.12
C LEU A 2 36.95 19.35 -9.47
N GLN A 3 37.36 18.08 -9.61
CA GLN A 3 37.12 17.28 -10.83
C GLN A 3 35.63 17.05 -11.15
N HIS A 4 34.76 17.01 -10.13
CA HIS A 4 33.31 16.85 -10.31
C HIS A 4 32.66 18.13 -10.86
N TYR A 5 33.13 19.30 -10.41
CA TYR A 5 32.69 20.59 -10.94
C TYR A 5 33.26 20.89 -12.33
N LEU A 6 34.53 20.53 -12.58
CA LEU A 6 35.11 20.65 -13.92
C LEU A 6 34.37 19.76 -14.92
N ALA A 7 34.10 18.49 -14.56
CA ALA A 7 33.31 17.59 -15.39
C ALA A 7 31.87 18.10 -15.64
N ALA A 8 31.21 18.69 -14.62
CA ALA A 8 29.87 19.25 -14.75
C ALA A 8 29.79 20.50 -15.65
N VAL A 9 30.88 21.26 -15.75
CA VAL A 9 30.94 22.50 -16.57
C VAL A 9 31.41 22.20 -18.00
N THR A 10 32.25 21.18 -18.22
CA THR A 10 32.81 20.87 -19.55
C THR A 10 32.15 19.69 -20.29
N GLN A 11 31.36 18.84 -19.62
CA GLN A 11 30.68 17.71 -20.25
C GLN A 11 29.17 17.90 -20.25
N GLN A 12 28.54 17.84 -21.42
CA GLN A 12 27.13 17.45 -21.57
C GLN A 12 26.99 15.99 -21.11
N GLN A 13 27.08 15.71 -19.81
CA GLN A 13 26.78 14.37 -19.32
C GLN A 13 25.29 14.11 -19.56
N PRO A 14 24.94 13.07 -20.33
CA PRO A 14 23.54 12.74 -20.54
C PRO A 14 22.90 12.48 -19.18
N ILE A 15 21.81 13.19 -18.86
CA ILE A 15 21.05 12.94 -17.63
C ILE A 15 20.44 11.54 -17.76
N GLU A 16 20.95 10.58 -16.99
CA GLU A 16 20.44 9.20 -16.96
C GLU A 16 19.39 9.01 -15.87
N SER A 17 18.46 8.09 -16.10
CA SER A 17 17.41 7.76 -15.15
C SER A 17 17.90 6.84 -14.03
N ASN A 18 17.70 7.25 -12.78
CA ASN A 18 17.85 6.40 -11.58
C ASN A 18 16.56 5.65 -11.19
N PHE A 19 15.51 5.74 -12.01
CA PHE A 19 14.18 5.20 -11.70
C PHE A 19 14.18 3.70 -11.43
N SER A 20 15.08 2.94 -12.05
CA SER A 20 15.24 1.50 -11.83
C SER A 20 15.47 1.11 -10.37
N LYS A 21 16.15 1.97 -9.58
CA LYS A 21 16.39 1.74 -8.13
C LYS A 21 15.13 1.91 -7.28
N LYS A 22 14.14 2.66 -7.78
CA LYS A 22 12.88 2.98 -7.09
C LYS A 22 11.67 2.42 -7.81
N LEU A 23 11.87 1.59 -8.82
CA LEU A 23 10.80 1.00 -9.62
C LEU A 23 9.85 0.16 -8.76
N VAL A 24 10.40 -0.63 -7.85
CA VAL A 24 9.65 -1.50 -6.93
C VAL A 24 8.73 -0.68 -6.02
N ASP A 25 9.28 0.35 -5.36
CA ASP A 25 8.55 1.24 -4.46
C ASP A 25 7.42 2.00 -5.19
N ASN A 26 7.72 2.56 -6.37
CA ASN A 26 6.74 3.32 -7.15
C ASN A 26 5.65 2.41 -7.73
N LEU A 27 6.03 1.23 -8.24
CA LEU A 27 5.05 0.25 -8.75
C LEU A 27 4.08 -0.18 -7.64
N ASN A 28 4.58 -0.40 -6.42
CA ASN A 28 3.74 -0.72 -5.27
C ASN A 28 2.73 0.41 -4.96
N ALA A 29 3.18 1.68 -5.02
CA ALA A 29 2.31 2.82 -4.77
C ALA A 29 1.18 2.93 -5.81
N GLU A 30 1.49 2.75 -7.10
CA GLU A 30 0.49 2.80 -8.17
C GLU A 30 -0.51 1.64 -8.10
N ILE A 31 -0.05 0.45 -7.70
CA ILE A 31 -0.94 -0.69 -7.45
C ILE A 31 -1.83 -0.43 -6.22
N ALA A 32 -1.29 0.18 -5.17
CA ALA A 32 -2.04 0.56 -3.97
C ALA A 32 -3.09 1.65 -4.23
N LEU A 33 -2.81 2.57 -5.15
CA LEU A 33 -3.77 3.59 -5.61
C LEU A 33 -4.82 3.03 -6.58
N GLY A 34 -4.66 1.79 -7.04
CA GLY A 34 -5.54 1.18 -8.04
C GLY A 34 -5.36 1.74 -9.45
N THR A 35 -4.33 2.55 -9.68
CA THR A 35 -3.98 3.10 -11.01
C THR A 35 -3.39 2.02 -11.92
N VAL A 36 -2.76 1.00 -11.32
CA VAL A 36 -2.20 -0.16 -12.03
C VAL A 36 -2.75 -1.44 -11.40
N THR A 37 -3.50 -2.23 -12.18
CA THR A 37 -4.14 -3.47 -11.71
C THR A 37 -3.67 -4.72 -12.45
N SER A 38 -2.83 -4.56 -13.48
CA SER A 38 -2.33 -5.67 -14.28
C SER A 38 -0.92 -5.40 -14.84
N VAL A 39 -0.21 -6.47 -15.22
CA VAL A 39 1.12 -6.34 -15.85
C VAL A 39 1.07 -5.52 -17.15
N PRO A 40 0.08 -5.68 -18.06
CA PRO A 40 -0.02 -4.84 -19.25
C PRO A 40 -0.16 -3.34 -18.93
N GLU A 41 -0.97 -2.98 -17.94
CA GLU A 41 -1.10 -1.59 -17.47
C GLU A 41 0.20 -1.07 -16.87
N ALA A 42 0.88 -1.88 -16.06
CA ALA A 42 2.18 -1.53 -15.49
C ALA A 42 3.25 -1.29 -16.57
N VAL A 43 3.23 -2.09 -17.65
CA VAL A 43 4.13 -1.92 -18.81
C VAL A 43 3.83 -0.60 -19.54
N GLN A 44 2.56 -0.25 -19.71
CA GLN A 44 2.15 1.05 -20.25
C GLN A 44 2.61 2.20 -19.35
N TRP A 45 2.40 2.08 -18.04
CA TRP A 45 2.83 3.06 -17.04
C TRP A 45 4.34 3.34 -17.11
N VAL A 46 5.18 2.31 -17.15
CA VAL A 46 6.64 2.47 -17.35
C VAL A 46 6.96 3.14 -18.70
N GLY A 47 6.11 2.94 -19.71
CA GLY A 47 6.23 3.60 -21.02
C GLY A 47 6.14 5.12 -20.96
N TYR A 48 5.40 5.67 -20.00
CA TYR A 48 5.30 7.12 -19.80
C TYR A 48 6.47 7.70 -19.00
N SER A 49 7.37 6.86 -18.48
CA SER A 49 8.47 7.31 -17.63
C SER A 49 9.68 7.81 -18.42
N TYR A 50 10.46 8.69 -17.79
CA TYR A 50 11.75 9.14 -18.34
C TYR A 50 12.75 7.97 -18.51
N LEU A 51 12.61 6.88 -17.73
CA LEU A 51 13.42 5.67 -17.90
C LEU A 51 13.27 5.08 -19.30
N PHE A 52 12.04 5.01 -19.83
CA PHE A 52 11.80 4.47 -21.17
C PHE A 52 12.49 5.29 -22.27
N VAL A 53 12.40 6.62 -22.18
CA VAL A 53 13.06 7.53 -23.12
C VAL A 53 14.59 7.35 -23.08
N ARG A 54 15.18 7.14 -21.89
CA ARG A 54 16.62 6.88 -21.75
C ARG A 54 17.03 5.50 -22.25
N MET A 55 16.21 4.47 -22.02
CA MET A 55 16.45 3.12 -22.55
C MET A 55 16.47 3.09 -24.09
N GLN A 56 15.66 3.91 -24.76
CA GLN A 56 15.69 4.03 -26.21
C GLN A 56 16.88 4.84 -26.74
N ARG A 57 17.29 5.89 -26.02
CA ARG A 57 18.36 6.79 -26.45
C ARG A 57 19.77 6.29 -26.12
N ASN A 58 19.94 5.54 -25.03
CA ASN A 58 21.22 4.98 -24.59
C ASN A 58 21.06 3.54 -24.04
N PRO A 59 20.70 2.57 -24.90
CA PRO A 59 20.28 1.22 -24.48
C PRO A 59 21.38 0.41 -23.79
N MET A 60 22.62 0.57 -24.27
CA MET A 60 23.81 -0.11 -23.74
C MET A 60 24.01 0.18 -22.24
N SER A 61 23.68 1.39 -21.79
CA SER A 61 23.82 1.78 -20.37
C SER A 61 22.78 1.11 -19.45
N TYR A 62 21.74 0.51 -20.04
CA TYR A 62 20.70 -0.26 -19.36
C TYR A 62 20.82 -1.78 -19.62
N GLY A 63 21.93 -2.21 -20.21
CA GLY A 63 22.20 -3.61 -20.52
C GLY A 63 21.24 -4.18 -21.57
N ILE A 64 20.84 -3.37 -22.55
CA ILE A 64 20.00 -3.77 -23.68
C ILE A 64 20.90 -3.87 -24.91
N ASP A 65 20.91 -5.03 -25.58
CA ASP A 65 21.68 -5.24 -26.80
C ASP A 65 20.99 -4.58 -28.02
N TRP A 66 21.76 -4.21 -29.03
CA TRP A 66 21.26 -3.65 -30.28
C TRP A 66 20.33 -4.61 -31.02
N ALA A 67 20.55 -5.92 -30.89
CA ALA A 67 19.67 -6.95 -31.45
C ALA A 67 18.27 -6.89 -30.82
N GLU A 68 18.17 -6.69 -29.50
CA GLU A 68 16.88 -6.58 -28.80
C GLU A 68 16.08 -5.37 -29.26
N ILE A 69 16.71 -4.23 -29.54
CA ILE A 69 16.02 -3.01 -29.99
C ILE A 69 15.52 -3.14 -31.42
N ARG A 70 16.29 -3.82 -32.27
CA ARG A 70 15.89 -4.06 -33.66
C ARG A 70 14.62 -4.92 -33.72
N ASP A 71 14.56 -5.93 -32.84
CA ASP A 71 13.47 -6.90 -32.83
C ASP A 71 12.29 -6.43 -31.94
N ASP A 72 12.53 -5.58 -30.93
CA ASP A 72 11.53 -4.93 -30.08
C ASP A 72 11.81 -3.40 -29.91
N PRO A 73 11.46 -2.56 -30.91
CA PRO A 73 11.75 -1.12 -30.89
C PRO A 73 11.05 -0.36 -29.74
N GLN A 74 9.96 -0.91 -29.22
CA GLN A 74 9.21 -0.34 -28.10
C GLN A 74 9.61 -0.94 -26.74
N LEU A 75 10.60 -1.85 -26.72
CA LEU A 75 11.10 -2.50 -25.52
C LEU A 75 9.96 -3.06 -24.64
N VAL A 76 8.90 -3.57 -25.26
CA VAL A 76 7.72 -4.10 -24.56
C VAL A 76 8.12 -5.31 -23.72
N GLN A 77 8.91 -6.22 -24.28
CA GLN A 77 9.36 -7.42 -23.56
C GLN A 77 10.28 -7.04 -22.41
N ARG A 78 11.21 -6.11 -22.66
CA ARG A 78 12.13 -5.62 -21.63
C ARG A 78 11.39 -4.93 -20.47
N ARG A 79 10.39 -4.09 -20.76
CA ARG A 79 9.57 -3.45 -19.72
C ARG A 79 8.74 -4.47 -18.95
N ARG A 80 8.20 -5.47 -19.63
CA ARG A 80 7.45 -6.57 -19.02
C ARG A 80 8.32 -7.38 -18.05
N GLU A 81 9.54 -7.74 -18.45
CA GLU A 81 10.50 -8.41 -17.56
C GLU A 81 10.80 -7.60 -16.30
N LEU A 82 11.01 -6.28 -16.45
CA LEU A 82 11.26 -5.38 -15.32
C LEU A 82 10.07 -5.35 -14.35
N ILE A 83 8.85 -5.24 -14.89
CA ILE A 83 7.61 -5.26 -14.10
C ILE A 83 7.43 -6.61 -13.40
N ILE A 84 7.56 -7.73 -14.10
CA ILE A 84 7.40 -9.07 -13.51
C ILE A 84 8.43 -9.30 -12.41
N LYS A 85 9.69 -8.89 -12.63
CA LYS A 85 10.74 -8.97 -11.61
C LYS A 85 10.40 -8.12 -10.39
N ALA A 86 9.92 -6.88 -10.60
CA ALA A 86 9.48 -6.02 -9.51
C ALA A 86 8.26 -6.61 -8.77
N ALA A 87 7.26 -7.11 -9.49
CA ALA A 87 6.06 -7.74 -8.94
C ALA A 87 6.41 -8.99 -8.11
N ARG A 88 7.35 -9.82 -8.56
CA ARG A 88 7.86 -10.97 -7.79
C ARG A 88 8.54 -10.53 -6.49
N VAL A 89 9.33 -9.47 -6.51
CA VAL A 89 9.94 -8.91 -5.28
C VAL A 89 8.87 -8.38 -4.33
N LEU A 90 7.85 -7.69 -4.85
CA LEU A 90 6.72 -7.19 -4.06
C LEU A 90 5.89 -8.36 -3.48
N GLN A 91 5.67 -9.42 -4.25
CA GLN A 91 4.95 -10.62 -3.82
C GLN A 91 5.72 -11.39 -2.75
N GLN A 92 7.04 -11.57 -2.92
CA GLN A 92 7.92 -12.17 -1.89
C GLN A 92 7.87 -11.34 -0.59
N SER A 93 7.81 -10.02 -0.72
CA SER A 93 7.68 -9.09 0.41
C SER A 93 6.24 -8.96 0.94
N GLN A 94 5.31 -9.79 0.46
CA GLN A 94 3.88 -9.80 0.82
C GLN A 94 3.15 -8.45 0.63
N MET A 95 3.65 -7.57 -0.25
CA MET A 95 3.03 -6.25 -0.49
C MET A 95 1.87 -6.31 -1.50
N ILE A 96 1.92 -7.27 -2.43
CA ILE A 96 0.89 -7.46 -3.47
C ILE A 96 0.50 -8.94 -3.59
N ILE A 97 -0.70 -9.20 -4.13
CA ILE A 97 -1.08 -10.47 -4.72
C ILE A 97 -0.77 -10.36 -6.21
N PHE A 98 0.13 -11.21 -6.69
CA PHE A 98 0.43 -11.32 -8.11
C PHE A 98 0.03 -12.72 -8.59
N ASN A 99 -0.86 -12.76 -9.58
CA ASN A 99 -1.27 -13.99 -10.23
C ASN A 99 -0.50 -14.14 -11.55
N GLU A 100 0.49 -15.04 -11.61
CA GLU A 100 1.31 -15.23 -12.81
C GLU A 100 0.53 -15.75 -14.02
N SER A 101 -0.62 -16.40 -13.82
CA SER A 101 -1.44 -16.97 -14.89
C SER A 101 -2.36 -15.93 -15.54
N THR A 102 -2.94 -15.02 -14.74
CA THR A 102 -3.85 -13.96 -15.23
C THR A 102 -3.17 -12.61 -15.37
N GLU A 103 -1.94 -12.48 -14.89
CA GLU A 103 -1.15 -11.25 -14.82
C GLU A 103 -1.80 -10.11 -14.02
N GLU A 104 -2.69 -10.48 -13.10
CA GLU A 104 -3.40 -9.56 -12.23
C GLU A 104 -2.50 -9.15 -11.05
N LEU A 105 -2.50 -7.84 -10.77
CA LEU A 105 -1.78 -7.21 -9.67
C LEU A 105 -2.81 -6.60 -8.72
N ARG A 106 -2.92 -7.14 -7.53
CA ARG A 106 -3.74 -6.54 -6.47
C ARG A 106 -2.85 -6.09 -5.34
N ALA A 107 -3.04 -4.87 -4.87
CA ALA A 107 -2.45 -4.48 -3.60
C ALA A 107 -3.00 -5.40 -2.51
N LYS A 108 -2.11 -5.95 -1.67
CA LYS A 108 -2.57 -6.39 -0.37
C LYS A 108 -2.64 -5.15 0.50
N ASP A 109 -3.68 -5.03 1.32
CA ASP A 109 -3.64 -4.10 2.45
C ASP A 109 -2.41 -4.33 3.35
N VAL A 110 -1.83 -5.55 3.28
CA VAL A 110 -0.54 -5.96 3.85
C VAL A 110 0.65 -5.06 3.44
N GLY A 111 0.67 -4.44 2.25
CA GLY A 111 1.78 -3.57 1.82
C GLY A 111 1.95 -2.31 2.68
N ARG A 112 0.88 -1.83 3.32
CA ARG A 112 0.94 -0.77 4.34
C ARG A 112 1.28 -1.30 5.73
N ILE A 113 1.04 -2.58 5.98
CA ILE A 113 1.09 -3.27 7.28
C ILE A 113 2.46 -3.94 7.52
N ALA A 114 3.13 -4.47 6.50
CA ALA A 114 4.38 -5.20 6.63
C ALA A 114 5.55 -4.33 7.14
N GLY A 115 5.50 -3.03 6.87
CA GLY A 115 6.40 -2.05 7.48
C GLY A 115 6.20 -1.92 9.00
N PHE A 116 4.98 -2.14 9.50
CA PHE A 116 4.65 -2.12 10.93
C PHE A 116 5.05 -3.43 11.64
N GLU A 117 4.75 -4.61 11.06
CA GLU A 117 5.09 -5.91 11.68
C GLU A 117 6.61 -6.10 11.81
N SER A 118 7.37 -5.80 10.75
CA SER A 118 8.83 -5.99 10.73
C SER A 118 9.58 -4.97 11.58
N GLY A 119 8.99 -3.78 11.79
CA GLY A 119 9.62 -2.69 12.54
C GLY A 119 9.34 -2.71 14.05
N MET A 120 8.20 -3.26 14.48
CA MET A 120 7.79 -3.25 15.90
C MET A 120 7.62 -4.64 16.53
N GLY A 121 7.64 -5.73 15.76
CA GLY A 121 7.47 -7.09 16.30
C GLY A 121 6.09 -7.38 16.88
N LEU A 122 5.08 -6.60 16.45
CA LEU A 122 3.67 -6.77 16.84
C LEU A 122 2.95 -7.68 15.85
N LYS A 123 2.04 -8.53 16.34
CA LYS A 123 1.22 -9.42 15.53
C LYS A 123 0.00 -8.69 15.02
N LEU A 124 -0.14 -8.58 13.71
CA LEU A 124 -1.25 -7.86 13.10
C LEU A 124 -2.24 -8.82 12.43
N VAL A 125 -3.54 -8.54 12.60
CA VAL A 125 -4.60 -9.37 12.03
C VAL A 125 -5.61 -8.49 11.29
N GLU A 126 -5.91 -8.88 10.06
CA GLU A 126 -6.88 -8.22 9.20
C GLU A 126 -8.22 -8.97 9.24
N LEU A 127 -9.31 -8.24 9.47
CA LEU A 127 -10.69 -8.70 9.51
C LEU A 127 -11.50 -7.96 8.45
N THR A 128 -11.36 -8.37 7.19
CA THR A 128 -12.11 -7.82 6.05
C THR A 128 -13.14 -8.82 5.52
N GLY A 129 -13.90 -8.44 4.49
CA GLY A 129 -14.94 -9.29 3.88
C GLY A 129 -14.40 -10.60 3.32
N ASP A 130 -13.16 -10.58 2.84
CA ASP A 130 -12.52 -11.69 2.12
C ASP A 130 -11.64 -12.57 3.03
N ASN A 131 -11.44 -12.17 4.29
CA ASN A 131 -10.61 -12.89 5.25
C ASN A 131 -11.29 -12.98 6.63
N THR A 132 -11.58 -14.21 7.08
CA THR A 132 -12.02 -14.49 8.45
C THR A 132 -10.98 -15.38 9.14
N PRO A 133 -9.99 -14.77 9.82
CA PRO A 133 -9.00 -15.48 10.62
C PRO A 133 -9.67 -16.33 11.70
N ASP A 134 -9.00 -17.40 12.12
CA ASP A 134 -9.44 -18.19 13.25
C ASP A 134 -9.49 -17.36 14.53
N THR A 135 -10.40 -17.72 15.44
CA THR A 135 -10.64 -16.97 16.69
C THR A 135 -9.38 -16.91 17.57
N ARG A 136 -8.50 -17.91 17.44
CA ARG A 136 -7.20 -17.95 18.12
C ARG A 136 -6.27 -16.86 17.62
N THR A 137 -6.15 -16.71 16.31
CA THR A 137 -5.31 -15.68 15.67
C THR A 137 -5.74 -14.28 16.07
N ILE A 138 -7.05 -14.01 16.14
CA ILE A 138 -7.61 -12.72 16.56
C ILE A 138 -7.29 -12.43 18.04
N ARG A 139 -7.35 -13.46 18.89
CA ARG A 139 -7.06 -13.31 20.31
C ARG A 139 -5.59 -13.03 20.59
N ASP A 140 -4.69 -13.59 19.77
CA ASP A 140 -3.24 -13.42 19.91
C ASP A 140 -2.72 -12.20 19.14
N ALA A 141 -3.60 -11.43 18.50
CA ALA A 141 -3.25 -10.22 17.76
C ALA A 141 -2.99 -9.04 18.70
N ASP A 142 -1.95 -8.27 18.41
CA ASP A 142 -1.67 -7.00 19.07
C ASP A 142 -2.43 -5.86 18.38
N ILE A 143 -2.60 -5.94 17.06
CA ILE A 143 -3.31 -4.94 16.24
C ILE A 143 -4.34 -5.64 15.38
N ILE A 144 -5.57 -5.11 15.37
CA ILE A 144 -6.66 -5.57 14.52
C ILE A 144 -7.02 -4.47 13.54
N ILE A 145 -6.94 -4.75 12.24
CA ILE A 145 -7.43 -3.89 11.17
C ILE A 145 -8.73 -4.46 10.65
N THR A 146 -9.77 -3.63 10.55
CA THR A 146 -11.12 -4.08 10.21
C THR A 146 -11.90 -2.93 9.59
N THR A 147 -12.91 -3.24 8.79
CA THR A 147 -13.89 -2.23 8.39
C THR A 147 -14.84 -1.89 9.55
N PRO A 148 -15.44 -0.69 9.57
CA PRO A 148 -16.45 -0.33 10.58
C PRO A 148 -17.62 -1.31 10.64
N GLU A 149 -18.12 -1.76 9.48
CA GLU A 149 -19.26 -2.67 9.39
C GLU A 149 -18.95 -4.02 10.04
N LYS A 150 -17.75 -4.54 9.78
CA LYS A 150 -17.29 -5.80 10.38
C LYS A 150 -17.10 -5.67 11.88
N TRP A 151 -16.51 -4.57 12.33
CA TRP A 151 -16.32 -4.32 13.76
C TRP A 151 -17.64 -4.12 14.50
N ASP A 152 -18.61 -3.44 13.90
CA ASP A 152 -19.96 -3.31 14.47
C ASP A 152 -20.59 -4.70 14.70
N GLY A 153 -20.56 -5.56 13.68
CA GLY A 153 -21.07 -6.94 13.79
C GLY A 153 -20.37 -7.74 14.90
N ILE A 154 -19.04 -7.62 15.01
CA ILE A 154 -18.24 -8.33 16.00
C ILE A 154 -18.52 -7.84 17.43
N SER A 155 -18.56 -6.53 17.60
CA SER A 155 -18.66 -5.90 18.92
C SER A 155 -20.08 -5.98 19.51
N ARG A 156 -21.12 -6.29 18.72
CA ARG A 156 -22.47 -6.60 19.25
C ARG A 156 -22.48 -7.74 20.27
N SER A 157 -21.60 -8.73 20.14
CA SER A 157 -21.49 -9.88 21.06
C SER A 157 -20.26 -9.77 21.98
N TRP A 158 -19.92 -8.56 22.42
CA TRP A 158 -18.73 -8.32 23.24
C TRP A 158 -18.71 -9.08 24.58
N GLN A 159 -19.88 -9.43 25.15
CA GLN A 159 -19.96 -10.15 26.42
C GLN A 159 -19.35 -11.56 26.32
N THR A 160 -19.54 -12.24 25.19
CA THR A 160 -18.99 -13.59 24.94
C THR A 160 -17.58 -13.53 24.34
N ARG A 161 -17.21 -12.41 23.72
CA ARG A 161 -15.92 -12.24 23.03
C ARG A 161 -14.89 -11.54 23.92
N GLY A 162 -13.95 -12.32 24.47
CA GLY A 162 -12.88 -11.80 25.34
C GLY A 162 -12.01 -10.72 24.69
N TYR A 163 -11.65 -10.89 23.41
CA TYR A 163 -10.76 -9.98 22.67
C TYR A 163 -11.38 -8.58 22.48
N VAL A 164 -12.68 -8.48 22.19
CA VAL A 164 -13.38 -7.17 22.08
C VAL A 164 -13.27 -6.39 23.38
N ARG A 165 -13.36 -7.10 24.50
CA ARG A 165 -13.27 -6.52 25.84
C ARG A 165 -11.85 -6.13 26.25
N GLN A 166 -10.82 -6.57 25.52
CA GLN A 166 -9.42 -6.25 25.80
C GLN A 166 -8.94 -5.02 25.01
N VAL A 167 -9.71 -4.56 24.02
CA VAL A 167 -9.39 -3.36 23.24
C VAL A 167 -9.35 -2.14 24.15
N SER A 168 -8.19 -1.48 24.21
CA SER A 168 -7.95 -0.25 24.97
C SER A 168 -7.69 0.97 24.09
N LEU A 169 -7.51 0.78 22.78
CA LEU A 169 -7.28 1.83 21.80
C LEU A 169 -8.11 1.52 20.55
N VAL A 170 -8.84 2.51 20.06
CA VAL A 170 -9.54 2.46 18.79
C VAL A 170 -9.07 3.65 17.96
N ILE A 171 -8.53 3.36 16.78
CA ILE A 171 -8.12 4.35 15.79
C ILE A 171 -9.15 4.31 14.68
N ILE A 172 -9.74 5.47 14.36
CA ILE A 172 -10.70 5.63 13.27
C ILE A 172 -10.02 6.49 12.22
N ASP A 173 -9.73 5.90 11.06
CA ASP A 173 -9.22 6.64 9.90
C ASP A 173 -10.37 7.30 9.13
N GLU A 174 -10.05 8.36 8.39
CA GLU A 174 -11.00 9.11 7.56
C GLU A 174 -12.23 9.68 8.31
N ILE A 175 -12.06 10.19 9.53
CA ILE A 175 -13.20 10.71 10.33
C ILE A 175 -13.95 11.88 9.67
N HIS A 176 -13.38 12.56 8.67
CA HIS A 176 -14.10 13.54 7.85
C HIS A 176 -15.30 12.93 7.11
N LEU A 177 -15.32 11.62 6.89
CA LEU A 177 -16.44 10.89 6.29
C LEU A 177 -17.58 10.60 7.28
N LEU A 178 -17.48 11.06 8.54
CA LEU A 178 -18.53 10.90 9.54
C LEU A 178 -19.84 11.60 9.13
N GLY A 179 -19.78 12.60 8.23
CA GLY A 179 -20.98 13.22 7.64
C GLY A 179 -21.65 12.39 6.53
N GLY A 180 -21.04 11.29 6.07
CA GLY A 180 -21.56 10.41 5.03
C GLY A 180 -22.27 9.17 5.58
N ASP A 181 -22.57 8.21 4.70
CA ASP A 181 -23.36 7.01 5.01
C ASP A 181 -22.73 6.11 6.10
N ARG A 182 -21.41 6.22 6.33
CA ARG A 182 -20.68 5.45 7.35
C ARG A 182 -20.68 6.09 8.74
N GLY A 183 -21.09 7.35 8.86
CA GLY A 183 -21.15 8.10 10.12
C GLY A 183 -21.91 7.39 11.25
N PRO A 184 -23.16 6.96 11.01
CA PRO A 184 -23.96 6.28 12.03
C PRO A 184 -23.29 5.02 12.61
N ILE A 185 -22.58 4.26 11.76
CA ILE A 185 -21.88 3.04 12.18
C ILE A 185 -20.71 3.41 13.11
N LEU A 186 -19.93 4.44 12.76
CA LEU A 186 -18.83 4.92 13.59
C LEU A 186 -19.33 5.44 14.94
N GLU A 187 -20.44 6.18 14.97
CA GLU A 187 -21.06 6.65 16.22
C GLU A 187 -21.47 5.50 17.13
N ILE A 188 -22.10 4.46 16.55
CA ILE A 188 -22.49 3.25 17.29
C ILE A 188 -21.26 2.54 17.85
N ILE A 189 -20.18 2.43 17.08
CA ILE A 189 -18.92 1.82 17.54
C ILE A 189 -18.35 2.61 18.70
N VAL A 190 -18.21 3.94 18.57
CA VAL A 190 -17.68 4.82 19.62
C VAL A 190 -18.52 4.71 20.90
N SER A 191 -19.84 4.78 20.76
CA SER A 191 -20.78 4.65 21.88
C SER A 191 -20.61 3.30 22.59
N ARG A 192 -20.55 2.21 21.83
CA ARG A 192 -20.37 0.85 22.37
C ARG A 192 -19.03 0.70 23.07
N MET A 193 -17.94 1.22 22.50
CA MET A 193 -16.61 1.13 23.11
C MET A 193 -16.52 1.92 24.41
N ASN A 194 -17.14 3.10 24.48
CA ASN A 194 -17.26 3.87 25.72
C ASN A 194 -18.11 3.14 26.78
N TYR A 195 -19.19 2.48 26.36
CA TYR A 195 -20.02 1.67 27.26
C TYR A 195 -19.25 0.46 27.82
N ILE A 196 -18.47 -0.24 26.99
CA ILE A 196 -17.61 -1.35 27.43
C ILE A 196 -16.55 -0.84 28.42
N ALA A 197 -15.98 0.33 28.17
CA ALA A 197 -14.99 0.96 29.06
C ALA A 197 -15.58 1.25 30.45
N SER A 198 -16.78 1.83 30.51
CA SER A 198 -17.45 2.20 31.76
C SER A 198 -17.76 0.98 32.64
N GLN A 199 -18.14 -0.14 32.04
CA GLN A 199 -18.39 -1.41 32.72
C GLN A 199 -17.13 -2.03 33.36
N LYS A 200 -15.95 -1.76 32.79
CA LYS A 200 -14.69 -2.40 33.22
C LYS A 200 -13.82 -1.57 34.16
N LYS A 201 -14.23 -0.36 34.55
CA LYS A 201 -13.35 0.64 35.20
C LYS A 201 -12.03 0.85 34.43
N GLY A 202 -12.05 0.62 33.12
CA GLY A 202 -10.92 0.83 32.22
C GLY A 202 -11.18 2.05 31.33
N SER A 203 -10.14 2.56 30.69
CA SER A 203 -10.27 3.60 29.67
C SER A 203 -10.04 3.00 28.29
N VAL A 204 -10.97 3.23 27.36
CA VAL A 204 -10.72 3.06 25.93
C VAL A 204 -10.31 4.41 25.36
N ARG A 205 -9.13 4.49 24.77
CA ARG A 205 -8.66 5.68 24.06
C ARG A 205 -9.22 5.67 22.64
N LEU A 206 -9.84 6.76 22.23
CA LEU A 206 -10.32 6.96 20.88
C LEU A 206 -9.42 7.96 20.16
N VAL A 207 -8.92 7.60 18.99
CA VAL A 207 -8.11 8.47 18.13
C VAL A 207 -8.77 8.56 16.77
N GLY A 208 -9.18 9.76 16.36
CA GLY A 208 -9.67 10.03 15.01
C GLY A 208 -8.55 10.59 14.16
N MET A 209 -8.32 10.00 12.99
CA MET A 209 -7.44 10.52 11.96
C MET A 209 -8.28 11.09 10.82
N SER A 210 -7.86 12.22 10.28
CA SER A 210 -8.49 12.84 9.12
C SER A 210 -7.42 13.32 8.16
N THR A 211 -7.71 13.28 6.87
CA THR A 211 -7.03 14.14 5.91
C THR A 211 -7.46 15.59 6.15
N ALA A 212 -6.55 16.53 5.90
CA ALA A 212 -6.89 17.95 5.92
C ALA A 212 -7.86 18.23 4.77
N CYS A 213 -9.16 18.27 5.04
CA CYS A 213 -10.10 18.87 4.10
C CYS A 213 -9.81 20.37 4.07
N ALA A 214 -9.27 20.87 2.95
CA ALA A 214 -9.32 22.29 2.68
C ALA A 214 -10.79 22.71 2.71
N ASN A 215 -11.13 23.73 3.50
CA ASN A 215 -12.48 24.29 3.47
C ASN A 215 -12.78 24.69 2.02
N ALA A 216 -13.78 24.06 1.41
CA ALA A 216 -14.18 24.31 0.02
C ALA A 216 -14.68 25.75 -0.22
N THR A 217 -14.76 26.58 0.81
CA THR A 217 -15.02 28.01 0.69
C THR A 217 -13.85 28.83 0.13
N ASP A 218 -12.66 28.23 0.00
CA ASP A 218 -11.46 28.86 -0.60
C ASP A 218 -11.07 28.26 -1.98
N LEU A 219 -12.02 27.63 -2.70
CA LEU A 219 -11.83 27.12 -4.07
C LEU A 219 -12.81 27.75 -5.07
#